data_AF-A0A9W3SDG4-F1
#
_entry.id   AF-A0A9W3SDG4-F1
#
_cell.length_a   1.000
_cell.length_b   1.000
_cell.length_c   1.000
_cell.angle_alpha   90.00
_cell.angle_beta   90.00
_cell.angle_gamma   90.00
#
_symmetry.space_group_name_H-M   'P 1'
#
loop_
_entity.id
_entity.type
_entity.pdbx_description
1 polymer ?
#
loop_
_entity_poly.entity_id
_entity_poly.type
_entity_poly.pdbx_seq_one_letter_code
_entity_poly.pdbx_strand_id
1 'polypeptide(L)'
;MMYFGKLNKNFGTMVIGYDNKPGKIGLIYESGDYPNTWNQYQGRLWIARTGNVWEAYISKFLPGTEKDDSERFVRWTDENKYHMEKAAQIQISIMQWQDVPPAEAMTVSDLKFWKVNLNTQNNPPYIFDTGDKIIIDTEKSLVTINGKNAIHLKDIFSNFPTVIRGENRIDIMPPDVKATVNYRERYR
;
A
#
# COMPACT_ATOMS: atom_id res chain seq x y z
N MET A 1 -26.43 -13.11 38.58
CA MET A 1 -25.97 -13.89 37.41
C MET A 1 -25.60 -12.89 36.32
N MET A 2 -24.32 -12.55 36.18
CA MET A 2 -23.86 -11.61 35.15
C MET A 2 -23.71 -12.35 33.83
N TYR A 3 -24.55 -11.99 32.86
CA TYR A 3 -24.38 -12.40 31.47
C TYR A 3 -23.21 -11.62 30.86
N PHE A 4 -22.06 -12.27 30.68
CA PHE A 4 -21.06 -11.78 29.73
C PHE A 4 -21.55 -12.15 28.33
N GLY A 5 -22.29 -11.24 27.69
CA GLY A 5 -22.54 -11.34 26.26
C GLY A 5 -21.20 -11.35 25.54
N LYS A 6 -20.82 -12.46 24.91
CA LYS A 6 -19.74 -12.47 23.92
C LYS A 6 -20.12 -11.47 22.85
N LEU A 7 -19.52 -10.28 22.88
CA LEU A 7 -19.43 -9.46 21.69
C LEU A 7 -18.75 -10.32 20.63
N ASN A 8 -19.46 -10.67 19.56
CA ASN A 8 -18.86 -11.31 18.40
C ASN A 8 -17.89 -10.28 17.80
N LYS A 9 -16.59 -10.55 17.96
CA LYS A 9 -15.51 -9.68 17.49
C LYS A 9 -14.84 -10.36 16.32
N ASN A 10 -14.87 -9.73 15.16
CA ASN A 10 -14.06 -10.15 14.03
C ASN A 10 -12.61 -9.73 14.24
N PHE A 11 -11.69 -10.56 13.75
CA PHE A 11 -10.26 -10.32 13.83
C PHE A 11 -9.66 -10.32 12.42
N GLY A 12 -8.86 -9.31 12.12
CA GLY A 12 -8.02 -9.29 10.93
C GLY A 12 -6.74 -10.06 11.23
N THR A 13 -6.37 -10.98 10.34
CA THR A 13 -5.10 -11.72 10.47
C THR A 13 -4.41 -11.83 9.12
N MET A 14 -3.14 -11.44 9.10
CA MET A 14 -2.23 -11.65 7.97
C MET A 14 -0.89 -12.16 8.48
N VAL A 15 -0.47 -13.31 7.96
CA VAL A 15 0.71 -14.05 8.42
C VAL A 15 1.54 -14.44 7.21
N ILE A 16 2.86 -14.29 7.32
CA ILE A 16 3.82 -14.81 6.36
C ILE A 16 4.43 -16.10 6.93
N GLY A 17 4.32 -17.18 6.16
CA GLY A 17 4.83 -18.51 6.53
C GLY A 17 3.78 -19.43 7.18
N TYR A 18 4.01 -20.74 7.08
CA TYR A 18 3.21 -21.78 7.72
C TYR A 18 3.83 -22.22 9.05
N ASP A 19 3.12 -23.05 9.81
CA ASP A 19 3.59 -23.54 11.11
C ASP A 19 4.95 -24.23 11.00
N ASN A 20 5.86 -23.86 11.90
CA ASN A 20 7.26 -24.33 11.93
C ASN A 20 8.14 -23.89 10.75
N LYS A 21 7.67 -23.05 9.82
CA LYS A 21 8.55 -22.43 8.83
C LYS A 21 9.45 -21.38 9.51
N PRO A 22 10.79 -21.42 9.31
CA PRO A 22 11.68 -20.37 9.77
C PRO A 22 11.23 -18.99 9.28
N GLY A 23 11.28 -17.98 10.16
CA GLY A 23 10.84 -16.63 9.84
C GLY A 23 9.33 -16.44 9.76
N LYS A 24 8.50 -17.38 10.25
CA LYS A 24 7.06 -17.15 10.38
C LYS A 24 6.81 -15.86 11.18
N ILE A 25 5.97 -14.98 10.65
CA ILE A 25 5.66 -13.69 11.28
C ILE A 25 4.20 -13.30 11.05
N GLY A 26 3.54 -12.82 12.11
CA GLY A 26 2.24 -12.15 12.00
C GLY A 26 2.47 -10.67 11.69
N LEU A 27 1.93 -10.20 10.57
CA LEU A 27 1.97 -8.78 10.18
C LEU A 27 0.79 -8.03 10.77
N ILE A 28 -0.41 -8.61 10.65
CA ILE A 28 -1.64 -8.05 11.20
C ILE A 28 -2.28 -9.13 12.07
N TYR A 29 -2.62 -8.78 13.30
CA TYR A 29 -3.32 -9.65 14.25
C TYR A 29 -4.09 -8.79 15.26
N GLU A 30 -5.22 -8.24 14.84
CA GLU A 30 -5.98 -7.28 15.67
C GLU A 30 -7.46 -7.19 15.33
N SER A 31 -8.24 -6.62 16.25
CA SER A 31 -9.64 -6.24 16.04
C SER A 31 -9.82 -4.86 15.40
N GLY A 32 -8.73 -4.11 15.19
CA GLY A 32 -8.74 -2.68 14.83
C GLY A 32 -8.73 -1.78 16.07
N ASP A 33 -8.87 -0.46 15.86
CA ASP A 33 -8.88 0.56 16.93
C ASP A 33 -10.02 0.36 17.95
N TYR A 34 -11.12 -0.27 17.51
CA TYR A 34 -12.21 -0.67 18.36
C TYR A 34 -12.45 -2.18 18.25
N PRO A 35 -12.95 -2.85 19.31
CA PRO A 35 -13.16 -4.30 19.28
C PRO A 35 -14.09 -4.83 18.18
N ASN A 36 -14.90 -3.95 17.56
CA ASN A 36 -15.88 -4.27 16.54
C ASN A 36 -15.55 -3.65 15.17
N THR A 37 -14.35 -3.07 14.97
CA THR A 37 -13.99 -2.39 13.71
C THR A 37 -14.25 -3.30 12.50
N TRP A 38 -13.83 -4.57 12.57
CA TRP A 38 -13.98 -5.53 11.49
C TRP A 38 -15.32 -6.26 11.41
N ASN A 39 -16.31 -5.90 12.24
CA ASN A 39 -17.64 -6.54 12.16
C ASN A 39 -18.40 -6.12 10.90
N GLN A 40 -19.23 -7.01 10.35
CA GLN A 40 -19.94 -6.80 9.06
C GLN A 40 -18.97 -6.36 7.96
N TYR A 41 -17.92 -7.17 7.78
CA TYR A 41 -16.80 -6.80 6.93
C TYR A 41 -17.21 -6.77 5.46
N GLN A 42 -17.06 -5.60 4.86
CA GLN A 42 -17.02 -5.40 3.42
C GLN A 42 -15.79 -4.53 3.17
N GLY A 43 -14.86 -5.00 2.34
CA GLY A 43 -13.55 -4.37 2.29
C GLY A 43 -12.55 -5.12 1.44
N ARG A 44 -11.26 -4.81 1.63
CA ARG A 44 -10.17 -5.35 0.83
C ARG A 44 -9.11 -5.98 1.70
N LEU A 45 -8.66 -7.15 1.26
CA LEU A 45 -7.48 -7.81 1.77
C LEU A 45 -6.44 -7.77 0.66
N TRP A 46 -5.25 -7.27 0.97
CA TRP A 46 -4.15 -7.22 0.04
C TRP A 46 -2.85 -7.63 0.73
N ILE A 47 -2.06 -8.41 0.00
CA ILE A 47 -0.70 -8.80 0.37
C ILE A 47 0.18 -8.64 -0.86
N ALA A 48 1.34 -8.01 -0.69
CA ALA A 48 2.33 -7.87 -1.74
C ALA A 48 3.72 -8.27 -1.25
N ARG A 49 4.54 -8.71 -2.20
CA ARG A 49 5.98 -8.85 -2.02
C ARG A 49 6.71 -8.13 -3.14
N THR A 50 7.61 -7.22 -2.77
CA THR A 50 8.55 -6.55 -3.67
C THR A 50 9.97 -6.83 -3.20
N GLY A 51 10.70 -7.68 -3.93
CA GLY A 51 12.02 -8.15 -3.49
C GLY A 51 11.88 -8.97 -2.19
N ASN A 52 12.53 -8.54 -1.12
CA ASN A 52 12.40 -9.13 0.22
C ASN A 52 11.47 -8.31 1.15
N VAL A 53 10.75 -7.33 0.62
CA VAL A 53 9.78 -6.53 1.39
C VAL A 53 8.39 -7.11 1.20
N TRP A 54 7.71 -7.35 2.31
CA TRP A 54 6.31 -7.77 2.38
C TRP A 54 5.44 -6.64 2.90
N GLU A 55 4.27 -6.50 2.30
CA GLU A 55 3.26 -5.51 2.65
C GLU A 55 1.93 -6.22 2.85
N ALA A 56 1.26 -5.89 3.95
CA ALA A 56 -0.03 -6.43 4.35
C ALA A 56 -1.00 -5.29 4.59
N TYR A 57 -2.21 -5.44 4.06
CA TYR A 57 -3.24 -4.42 4.13
C TYR A 57 -4.62 -5.03 4.33
N ILE A 58 -5.33 -4.57 5.35
CA ILE A 58 -6.75 -4.81 5.55
C ILE A 58 -7.46 -3.46 5.59
N SER A 59 -8.54 -3.33 4.84
CA SER A 59 -9.44 -2.17 4.93
C SER A 59 -10.89 -2.60 4.96
N LYS A 60 -11.68 -1.88 5.74
CA LYS A 60 -13.14 -1.93 5.71
C LYS A 60 -13.64 -0.70 4.98
N PHE A 61 -14.61 -0.87 4.10
CA PHE A 61 -15.19 0.22 3.34
C PHE A 61 -16.21 1.02 4.13
N LEU A 62 -16.37 2.29 3.74
CA LEU A 62 -17.54 3.09 4.09
C LEU A 62 -18.80 2.41 3.53
N PRO A 63 -19.91 2.37 4.29
CA PRO A 63 -21.14 1.71 3.86
C PRO A 63 -21.60 2.15 2.47
N GLY A 64 -21.83 1.17 1.58
CA GLY A 64 -22.33 1.42 0.22
C GLY A 64 -21.29 1.99 -0.75
N THR A 65 -20.00 1.98 -0.40
CA THR A 65 -18.92 2.47 -1.27
C THR A 65 -17.74 1.49 -1.29
N GLU A 66 -16.74 1.78 -2.13
CA GLU A 66 -15.42 1.11 -2.13
C GLU A 66 -14.30 2.00 -1.57
N LYS A 67 -14.67 3.07 -0.83
CA LYS A 67 -13.71 3.93 -0.16
C LYS A 67 -13.37 3.34 1.20
N ASP A 68 -12.10 3.30 1.55
CA ASP A 68 -11.66 2.83 2.85
C ASP A 68 -12.16 3.76 3.98
N ASP A 69 -12.61 3.15 5.08
CA ASP A 69 -13.06 3.80 6.31
C ASP A 69 -12.06 3.52 7.44
N SER A 70 -11.90 2.23 7.75
CA SER A 70 -10.93 1.74 8.74
C SER A 70 -9.88 0.91 8.02
N GLU A 71 -8.60 1.19 8.27
CA GLU A 71 -7.48 0.56 7.57
C GLU A 71 -6.33 0.18 8.51
N ARG A 72 -5.60 -0.85 8.11
CA ARG A 72 -4.32 -1.22 8.72
C ARG A 72 -3.34 -1.61 7.63
N PHE A 73 -2.16 -0.99 7.67
CA PHE A 73 -1.07 -1.23 6.76
C PHE A 73 0.19 -1.60 7.54
N VAL A 74 0.83 -2.70 7.17
CA VAL A 74 2.08 -3.16 7.77
C VAL A 74 3.07 -3.51 6.69
N ARG A 75 4.30 -3.04 6.86
CA ARG A 75 5.45 -3.34 6.00
C ARG A 75 6.52 -4.04 6.81
N TRP A 76 7.03 -5.14 6.28
CA TRP A 76 8.08 -5.94 6.90
C TRP A 76 9.16 -6.32 5.89
N THR A 77 10.42 -6.30 6.32
CA THR A 77 11.56 -6.70 5.50
C THR A 77 12.06 -8.06 5.95
N ASP A 78 12.05 -9.03 5.03
CA ASP A 78 12.63 -10.36 5.23
C ASP A 78 14.15 -10.30 5.08
N GLU A 79 14.83 -9.82 6.12
CA GLU A 79 16.29 -9.65 6.15
C GLU A 79 17.03 -10.97 5.91
N ASN A 80 16.49 -12.07 6.46
CA ASN A 80 17.05 -13.41 6.37
C ASN A 80 16.60 -14.16 5.11
N LYS A 81 15.74 -13.56 4.27
CA LYS A 81 15.29 -14.11 2.98
C LYS A 81 14.59 -15.47 3.09
N TYR A 82 13.86 -15.73 4.19
CA TYR A 82 13.15 -16.99 4.41
C TYR A 82 11.93 -17.21 3.51
N HIS A 83 11.39 -16.16 2.92
CA HIS A 83 10.17 -16.13 2.12
C HIS A 83 10.41 -15.55 0.73
N MET A 84 11.51 -15.96 0.09
CA MET A 84 11.87 -15.48 -1.26
C MET A 84 11.28 -16.30 -2.40
N GLU A 85 10.59 -17.40 -2.09
CA GLU A 85 10.03 -18.32 -3.06
C GLU A 85 8.99 -17.68 -3.97
N LYS A 86 8.82 -18.26 -5.17
CA LYS A 86 7.77 -17.85 -6.10
C LYS A 86 6.42 -18.39 -5.61
N ALA A 87 5.38 -17.57 -5.71
CA ALA A 87 4.01 -18.05 -5.49
C ALA A 87 3.66 -19.10 -6.56
N ALA A 88 3.34 -20.31 -6.12
CA ALA A 88 2.96 -21.41 -7.02
C ALA A 88 1.44 -21.53 -7.19
N GLN A 89 0.67 -21.21 -6.16
CA GLN A 89 -0.78 -21.35 -6.14
C GLN A 89 -1.42 -20.30 -5.22
N ILE A 90 -2.66 -19.95 -5.51
CA ILE A 90 -3.53 -19.15 -4.65
C ILE A 90 -4.75 -20.01 -4.31
N GLN A 91 -5.06 -20.09 -3.02
CA GLN A 91 -6.26 -20.75 -2.52
C GLN A 91 -7.09 -19.73 -1.75
N ILE A 92 -8.40 -19.72 -2.03
CA ILE A 92 -9.40 -18.97 -1.29
C ILE A 92 -10.38 -19.98 -0.72
N SER A 93 -10.75 -19.80 0.54
CA SER A 93 -11.68 -20.70 1.21
C SER A 93 -12.53 -19.91 2.18
N ILE A 94 -13.84 -20.12 2.08
CA ILE A 94 -14.83 -19.66 3.05
C ILE A 94 -15.22 -20.90 3.84
N MET A 95 -14.99 -20.89 5.15
CA MET A 95 -15.15 -22.06 6.01
C MET A 95 -15.97 -21.71 7.25
N GLN A 96 -16.65 -22.70 7.81
CA GLN A 96 -17.31 -22.59 9.11
C GLN A 96 -16.49 -23.26 10.21
N TRP A 97 -16.62 -22.74 11.42
CA TRP A 97 -16.05 -23.39 12.59
C TRP A 97 -17.03 -24.41 13.15
N GLN A 98 -16.70 -25.70 13.02
CA GLN A 98 -17.51 -26.80 13.55
C GLN A 98 -19.00 -26.68 13.18
N ASP A 99 -19.88 -26.55 14.16
CA ASP A 99 -21.33 -26.40 14.04
C ASP A 99 -21.83 -24.97 14.32
N VAL A 100 -20.92 -23.98 14.41
CA VAL A 100 -21.29 -22.58 14.55
C VAL A 100 -22.07 -22.15 13.30
N PRO A 101 -23.26 -21.55 13.44
CA PRO A 101 -24.03 -21.08 12.30
C PRO A 101 -23.17 -20.20 11.39
N PRO A 102 -23.08 -20.52 10.08
CA PRO A 102 -22.30 -19.72 9.17
C PRO A 102 -22.88 -18.30 9.07
N ALA A 103 -22.03 -17.34 8.71
CA ALA A 103 -22.50 -16.00 8.37
C ALA A 103 -23.51 -16.08 7.20
N GLU A 104 -24.57 -15.28 7.27
CA GLU A 104 -25.68 -15.31 6.30
C GLU A 104 -25.21 -15.09 4.85
N ALA A 105 -24.19 -14.26 4.67
CA ALA A 105 -23.58 -14.02 3.37
C ALA A 105 -22.06 -13.83 3.52
N MET A 106 -21.30 -14.60 2.75
CA MET A 106 -19.86 -14.40 2.54
C MET A 106 -19.58 -14.53 1.05
N THR A 107 -19.02 -13.48 0.46
CA THR A 107 -18.75 -13.42 -0.97
C THR A 107 -17.37 -12.84 -1.22
N VAL A 108 -16.80 -13.20 -2.36
CA VAL A 108 -15.61 -12.56 -2.93
C VAL A 108 -16.06 -11.89 -4.21
N SER A 109 -16.16 -10.56 -4.19
CA SER A 109 -16.67 -9.78 -5.31
C SER A 109 -15.64 -9.61 -6.43
N ASP A 110 -14.36 -9.52 -6.08
CA ASP A 110 -13.26 -9.35 -7.03
C ASP A 110 -12.01 -10.08 -6.52
N LEU A 111 -11.24 -10.66 -7.45
CA LEU A 111 -9.97 -11.30 -7.17
C LEU A 111 -8.97 -10.92 -8.26
N LYS A 112 -7.88 -10.28 -7.85
CA LYS A 112 -6.80 -9.87 -8.74
C LYS A 112 -5.48 -10.39 -8.22
N PHE A 113 -4.71 -10.99 -9.12
CA PHE A 113 -3.33 -11.36 -8.88
C PHE A 113 -2.47 -10.87 -10.02
N TRP A 114 -1.40 -10.16 -9.70
CA TRP A 114 -0.44 -9.69 -10.67
C TRP A 114 0.97 -9.97 -10.19
N LYS A 115 1.84 -10.23 -11.16
CA LYS A 115 3.27 -10.32 -10.90
C LYS A 115 3.85 -8.91 -10.96
N VAL A 116 4.44 -8.45 -9.85
CA VAL A 116 5.29 -7.26 -9.88
C VAL A 116 6.55 -7.61 -10.67
N ASN A 117 6.65 -7.10 -11.90
CA ASN A 117 7.88 -7.14 -12.65
C ASN A 117 8.73 -5.96 -12.19
N LEU A 118 9.59 -6.22 -11.21
CA LEU A 118 10.65 -5.28 -10.86
C LEU A 118 11.53 -5.10 -12.08
N ASN A 119 11.60 -3.88 -12.62
CA ASN A 119 12.54 -3.53 -13.67
C ASN A 119 13.96 -3.68 -13.11
N THR A 120 14.58 -4.84 -13.27
CA THR A 120 15.98 -5.10 -12.90
C THR A 120 16.97 -4.48 -13.88
N GLN A 121 16.52 -3.57 -14.73
CA GLN A 121 17.32 -2.75 -15.62
C GLN A 121 16.84 -1.31 -15.44
N ASN A 122 17.77 -0.42 -15.05
CA ASN A 122 17.85 1.05 -15.17
C ASN A 122 16.74 1.87 -15.87
N ASN A 123 15.48 1.51 -15.73
CA ASN A 123 14.34 2.27 -16.22
C ASN A 123 13.60 2.78 -14.99
N PRO A 124 13.66 4.10 -14.70
CA PRO A 124 12.90 4.66 -13.60
C PRO A 124 11.41 4.31 -13.75
N PRO A 125 10.68 4.10 -12.65
CA PRO A 125 9.25 3.79 -12.70
C PRO A 125 8.52 4.88 -13.50
N TYR A 126 7.67 4.47 -14.44
CA TYR A 126 6.78 5.38 -15.18
C TYR A 126 5.64 5.78 -14.25
N ILE A 127 5.67 7.01 -13.75
CA ILE A 127 4.69 7.56 -12.79
C ILE A 127 3.63 8.40 -13.52
N PHE A 128 3.81 8.65 -14.82
CA PHE A 128 2.97 9.53 -15.65
C PHE A 128 3.07 9.14 -17.13
N ASP A 129 2.03 9.47 -17.89
CA ASP A 129 1.89 9.18 -19.32
C ASP A 129 2.06 10.45 -20.19
N THR A 130 2.25 10.26 -21.49
CA THR A 130 2.27 11.35 -22.47
C THR A 130 0.96 12.13 -22.41
N GLY A 131 1.04 13.41 -22.05
CA GLY A 131 -0.12 14.31 -21.94
C GLY A 131 -0.42 14.76 -20.50
N ASP A 132 0.18 14.11 -19.49
CA ASP A 132 0.03 14.52 -18.10
C ASP A 132 0.69 15.88 -17.82
N LYS A 133 -0.01 16.71 -17.05
CA LYS A 133 0.51 18.00 -16.56
C LYS A 133 1.07 17.82 -15.15
N ILE A 134 2.40 17.81 -15.05
CA ILE A 134 3.10 17.64 -13.78
C ILE A 134 3.59 18.98 -13.29
N ILE A 135 3.33 19.28 -12.02
CA ILE A 135 3.85 20.49 -11.35
C ILE A 135 4.62 20.06 -10.11
N ILE A 136 5.88 20.48 -10.04
CA ILE A 136 6.76 20.34 -8.87
C ILE A 136 6.96 21.73 -8.30
N ASP A 137 6.31 22.02 -7.17
CA ASP A 137 6.43 23.28 -6.44
C ASP A 137 7.34 23.05 -5.23
N THR A 138 8.60 23.46 -5.36
CA THR A 138 9.62 23.31 -4.30
C THR A 138 9.39 24.25 -3.12
N GLU A 139 8.68 25.37 -3.30
CA GLU A 139 8.35 26.31 -2.22
C GLU A 139 7.25 25.74 -1.33
N LYS A 140 6.22 25.13 -1.93
CA LYS A 140 5.11 24.50 -1.21
C LYS A 140 5.34 23.04 -0.86
N SER A 141 6.49 22.48 -1.25
CA SER A 141 6.79 21.05 -1.12
C SER A 141 5.68 20.16 -1.70
N LEU A 142 5.15 20.56 -2.86
CA LEU A 142 3.97 19.95 -3.47
C LEU A 142 4.32 19.37 -4.84
N VAL A 143 3.81 18.18 -5.11
CA VAL A 143 3.82 17.56 -6.44
C VAL A 143 2.39 17.30 -6.87
N THR A 144 2.03 17.72 -8.08
CA THR A 144 0.71 17.41 -8.65
C THR A 144 0.83 16.78 -10.03
N ILE A 145 -0.09 15.87 -10.33
CA ILE A 145 -0.32 15.31 -11.67
C ILE A 145 -1.76 15.66 -12.04
N ASN A 146 -1.94 16.41 -13.12
CA ASN A 146 -3.24 16.90 -13.57
C ASN A 146 -4.03 17.63 -12.46
N GLY A 147 -3.32 18.37 -11.61
CA GLY A 147 -3.89 19.14 -10.49
C GLY A 147 -4.23 18.32 -9.23
N LYS A 148 -4.02 17.00 -9.24
CA LYS A 148 -4.21 16.14 -8.05
C LYS A 148 -2.90 15.98 -7.29
N ASN A 149 -2.95 15.97 -5.96
CA ASN A 149 -1.79 15.76 -5.11
C ASN A 149 -1.19 14.37 -5.35
N ALA A 150 0.09 14.35 -5.73
CA ALA A 150 0.87 13.16 -6.05
C ALA A 150 2.09 12.99 -5.13
N ILE A 151 2.11 13.66 -3.97
CA ILE A 151 3.26 13.65 -3.05
C ILE A 151 3.60 12.25 -2.55
N HIS A 152 2.61 11.35 -2.45
CA HIS A 152 2.80 9.95 -2.07
C HIS A 152 3.56 9.13 -3.12
N LEU A 153 3.64 9.59 -4.37
CA LEU A 153 4.43 8.98 -5.45
C LEU A 153 5.88 9.46 -5.45
N LYS A 154 6.17 10.55 -4.71
CA LYS A 154 7.54 10.98 -4.46
C LYS A 154 8.16 9.92 -3.56
N ASP A 155 9.07 9.14 -4.13
CA ASP A 155 9.85 8.14 -3.40
C ASP A 155 10.34 8.75 -2.08
N ILE A 156 10.11 8.05 -0.97
CA ILE A 156 10.25 8.51 0.43
C ILE A 156 11.67 9.05 0.72
N PHE A 157 12.62 8.82 -0.19
CA PHE A 157 14.03 9.19 -0.10
C PHE A 157 14.48 10.35 -1.02
N SER A 158 13.60 10.96 -1.81
CA SER A 158 13.98 12.06 -2.71
C SER A 158 13.72 13.44 -2.08
N ASN A 159 14.78 14.24 -1.92
CA ASN A 159 14.67 15.64 -1.50
C ASN A 159 14.21 16.52 -2.68
N PHE A 160 13.48 17.61 -2.40
CA PHE A 160 13.22 18.60 -3.45
C PHE A 160 14.54 19.24 -3.89
N PRO A 161 14.74 19.52 -5.19
CA PRO A 161 15.91 20.25 -5.65
C PRO A 161 16.04 21.59 -4.94
N THR A 162 17.25 21.90 -4.48
CA THR A 162 17.56 23.18 -3.84
C THR A 162 18.38 24.02 -4.80
N VAL A 163 17.95 25.26 -5.05
CA VAL A 163 18.69 26.22 -5.88
C VAL A 163 19.63 27.01 -4.97
N ILE A 164 20.94 26.94 -5.24
CA ILE A 164 21.98 27.66 -4.49
C ILE A 164 22.37 28.98 -5.18
N ARG A 165 23.05 29.88 -4.46
CA ARG A 165 23.60 31.10 -5.06
C ARG A 165 24.73 30.74 -6.02
N GLY A 166 24.71 31.34 -7.21
CA GLY A 166 25.67 31.07 -8.27
C GLY A 166 25.08 30.16 -9.34
N GLU A 167 25.92 29.34 -9.95
CA GLU A 167 25.51 28.47 -11.06
C GLU A 167 24.83 27.19 -10.55
N ASN A 168 23.69 26.86 -11.15
CA ASN A 168 22.97 25.62 -10.91
C ASN A 168 22.79 24.91 -12.25
N ARG A 169 23.05 23.60 -12.28
CA ARG A 169 22.73 22.74 -13.42
C ARG A 169 21.50 21.91 -13.08
N ILE A 170 20.49 21.99 -13.93
CA ILE A 170 19.26 21.18 -13.81
C ILE A 170 19.16 20.33 -15.07
N ASP A 171 19.29 19.02 -14.90
CA ASP A 171 19.10 18.06 -15.96
C ASP A 171 17.67 17.49 -15.89
N ILE A 172 16.95 17.53 -17.00
CA ILE A 172 15.62 16.93 -17.13
C ILE A 172 15.78 15.62 -17.88
N MET A 173 15.32 14.52 -17.28
CA MET A 173 15.38 13.19 -17.86
C MET A 173 13.98 12.53 -17.85
N PRO A 174 13.62 11.77 -18.89
CA PRO A 174 14.37 11.58 -20.14
C PRO A 174 14.38 12.84 -21.04
N PRO A 175 15.35 12.98 -21.98
CA PRO A 175 15.60 14.23 -22.72
C PRO A 175 14.50 14.62 -23.72
N ASP A 176 13.59 13.70 -24.04
CA ASP A 176 12.40 13.91 -24.84
C ASP A 176 11.26 14.61 -24.06
N VAL A 177 11.40 14.75 -22.73
CA VAL A 177 10.46 15.50 -21.90
C VAL A 177 10.66 17.00 -22.11
N LYS A 178 9.59 17.68 -22.52
CA LYS A 178 9.52 19.14 -22.55
C LYS A 178 9.12 19.65 -21.18
N ALA A 179 10.03 20.29 -20.46
CA ALA A 179 9.72 20.95 -19.20
C ALA A 179 10.11 22.44 -19.22
N THR A 180 9.38 23.22 -18.44
CA THR A 180 9.67 24.64 -18.21
C THR A 180 10.10 24.81 -16.76
N VAL A 181 11.30 25.35 -16.55
CA VAL A 181 11.80 25.67 -15.22
C VAL A 181 11.61 27.16 -14.98
N ASN A 182 10.84 27.51 -13.95
CA ASN A 182 10.69 28.89 -13.48
C ASN A 182 11.33 29.00 -12.09
N TYR A 183 12.15 30.03 -11.88
CA TYR A 183 12.71 30.34 -10.58
C TYR A 183 12.50 31.83 -10.26
N ARG A 184 12.51 32.14 -8.96
CA ARG A 184 12.45 33.51 -8.46
C ARG A 184 13.71 33.80 -7.66
N GLU A 185 14.48 34.79 -8.10
CA GLU A 185 15.66 35.24 -7.36
C GLU A 185 15.27 35.78 -5.98
N ARG A 186 16.05 35.40 -4.97
CA ARG A 186 15.92 35.90 -3.60
C ARG A 186 17.17 36.69 -3.25
N TYR A 187 17.00 37.97 -2.97
CA TYR A 187 18.07 38.87 -2.56
C TYR A 187 18.06 39.01 -1.03
N ARG A 188 19.24 39.09 -0.42
CA ARG A 188 19.45 39.56 0.95
C ARG A 188 20.35 40.78 0.88
#